data_AF-A0A432QSB6-F1
#
_entry.id   AF-A0A432QSB6-F1
#
_cell.length_a   1.000
_cell.length_b   1.000
_cell.length_c   1.000
_cell.angle_alpha   90.00
_cell.angle_beta   90.00
_cell.angle_gamma   90.00
#
_symmetry.space_group_name_H-M   'P 1'
#
loop_
_entity.id
_entity.type
_entity.pdbx_description
1 polymer ?
#
loop_
_entity_poly.entity_id
_entity_poly.type
_entity_poly.pdbx_seq_one_letter_code
_entity_poly.pdbx_strand_id
1 'polypeptide(L)'
;MRKQAEKIRDIIFIITVEKDCPFYTVGEELKIENAGLSLSSYKPACLYLAESLKEIISRKVTGSIFTSITGHQKSRYQCPGCSGRIEFEYKKDKDFATLQMKLLRDAQEQARKKHLNKFFGILRDFAFFQSLDDDALVDLTLLLEFKSIPSNKIIINRDNPVTHLFIILSGKVAIISERGDKLGELKSGDIFGELNLLSGEPAAHSMHTVDATRVAMLSNKNFKYVLKKFPVLQLFLLKMLADRAQTMSLRSGHITSGMSGELAEIHAVDLFQLIHSSNKTGIVHLILDQGRARVVFRNGEIILAEFLEVTGKQALFALLQVKNGHFIYTSGISSEQQELAPIGRFMGMLMEGLQRMDEIET
;
A
#
# COMPACT_ATOMS: atom_id res chain seq x y z
N MET A 1 -63.07 -4.81 5.95
CA MET A 1 -62.13 -4.98 7.08
C MET A 1 -60.70 -5.02 6.56
N ARG A 2 -59.95 -3.91 6.62
CA ARG A 2 -58.50 -3.89 6.36
C ARG A 2 -57.82 -3.47 7.66
N LYS A 3 -57.12 -4.40 8.31
CA LYS A 3 -56.40 -4.19 9.58
C LYS A 3 -55.35 -3.09 9.41
N GLN A 4 -55.37 -2.11 10.31
CA GLN A 4 -54.27 -1.16 10.52
C GLN A 4 -52.99 -1.97 10.76
N ALA A 5 -51.99 -1.81 9.89
CA ALA A 5 -50.64 -2.23 10.19
C ALA A 5 -50.12 -1.33 11.33
N GLU A 6 -49.99 -1.90 12.53
CA GLU A 6 -49.34 -1.24 13.66
C GLU A 6 -47.95 -0.77 13.23
N LYS A 7 -47.73 0.54 13.23
CA LYS A 7 -46.41 1.16 13.05
C LYS A 7 -45.51 0.68 14.20
N ILE A 8 -44.69 -0.32 13.95
CA ILE A 8 -43.57 -0.68 14.82
C ILE A 8 -42.63 0.53 14.82
N ARG A 9 -42.45 1.16 15.99
CA ARG A 9 -41.55 2.32 16.14
C ARG A 9 -40.13 1.91 15.77
N ASP A 10 -39.39 2.80 15.13
CA ASP A 10 -37.97 2.62 14.86
C ASP A 10 -37.22 2.50 16.19
N ILE A 11 -36.50 1.40 16.38
CA ILE A 11 -35.75 1.12 17.62
C ILE A 11 -34.26 1.23 17.32
N ILE A 12 -33.52 1.92 18.20
CA ILE A 12 -32.07 2.04 18.09
C ILE A 12 -31.40 1.40 19.30
N PHE A 13 -30.49 0.47 19.06
CA PHE A 13 -29.57 -0.05 20.07
C PHE A 13 -28.17 0.51 19.84
N ILE A 14 -27.39 0.70 20.91
CA ILE A 14 -25.98 1.08 20.83
C ILE A 14 -25.14 -0.04 21.42
N ILE A 15 -24.06 -0.41 20.74
CA ILE A 15 -23.07 -1.36 21.25
C ILE A 15 -22.22 -0.67 22.31
N THR A 16 -22.25 -1.18 23.54
CA THR A 16 -21.54 -0.62 24.69
C THR A 16 -20.23 -1.33 24.97
N VAL A 17 -20.12 -2.61 24.61
CA VAL A 17 -18.91 -3.42 24.82
C VAL A 17 -18.74 -4.35 23.62
N GLU A 18 -17.51 -4.53 23.18
CA GLU A 18 -17.14 -5.44 22.11
C GLU A 18 -15.91 -6.24 22.52
N LYS A 19 -15.98 -7.56 22.32
CA LYS A 19 -14.89 -8.51 22.52
C LYS A 19 -14.82 -9.43 21.32
N ASP A 20 -13.83 -9.24 20.45
CA ASP A 20 -13.52 -10.07 19.28
C ASP A 20 -14.68 -10.25 18.28
N CYS A 21 -15.53 -9.25 18.12
CA CYS A 21 -16.58 -9.23 17.11
C CYS A 21 -16.01 -8.86 15.72
N PRO A 22 -16.18 -9.70 14.70
CA PRO A 22 -15.64 -9.41 13.36
C PRO A 22 -16.45 -8.37 12.57
N PHE A 23 -17.65 -8.01 13.03
CA PHE A 23 -18.62 -7.23 12.23
C PHE A 23 -19.01 -5.88 12.83
N TYR A 24 -18.98 -5.75 14.15
CA TYR A 24 -19.45 -4.54 14.84
C TYR A 24 -18.46 -4.10 15.89
N THR A 25 -18.49 -2.81 16.23
CA THR A 25 -17.57 -2.18 17.20
C THR A 25 -18.32 -1.35 18.24
N VAL A 26 -17.67 -1.02 19.36
CA VAL A 26 -18.25 -0.18 20.41
C VAL A 26 -18.65 1.19 19.86
N GLY A 27 -19.84 1.66 20.25
CA GLY A 27 -20.41 2.95 19.84
C GLY A 27 -21.27 2.88 18.57
N GLU A 28 -21.32 1.73 17.89
CA GLU A 28 -22.17 1.57 16.71
C GLU A 28 -23.66 1.48 17.06
N GLU A 29 -24.48 2.12 16.21
CA GLU A 29 -25.94 2.12 16.32
C GLU A 29 -26.54 1.02 15.44
N LEU A 30 -27.29 0.11 16.04
CA LEU A 30 -28.09 -0.91 15.38
C LEU A 30 -29.52 -0.40 15.28
N LYS A 31 -29.94 -0.04 14.07
CA LYS A 31 -31.29 0.50 13.81
C LYS A 31 -32.21 -0.62 13.37
N ILE A 32 -33.44 -0.61 13.88
CA ILE A 32 -34.45 -1.58 13.51
C ILE A 32 -35.63 -0.81 12.93
N GLU A 33 -35.88 -1.07 11.65
CA GLU A 33 -36.93 -0.45 10.84
C GLU A 33 -37.80 -1.57 10.29
N ASN A 34 -39.13 -1.48 10.39
CA ASN A 34 -40.08 -2.50 9.91
C ASN A 34 -39.78 -3.95 10.40
N ALA A 35 -39.35 -4.11 11.66
CA ALA A 35 -38.93 -5.39 12.25
C ALA A 35 -37.71 -6.07 11.58
N GLY A 36 -36.96 -5.35 10.74
CA GLY A 36 -35.69 -5.76 10.18
C GLY A 36 -34.53 -4.93 10.73
N LEU A 37 -33.33 -5.53 10.79
CA LEU A 37 -32.10 -4.79 11.11
C LEU A 37 -31.70 -3.95 9.89
N SER A 38 -31.75 -2.63 10.04
CA SER A 38 -31.34 -1.66 9.02
C SER A 38 -29.84 -1.40 9.17
N LEU A 39 -29.07 -1.83 8.17
CA LEU A 39 -27.62 -1.63 8.07
C LEU A 39 -27.32 -0.70 6.91
N SER A 40 -26.20 0.03 7.00
CA SER A 40 -25.67 0.72 5.82
C SER A 40 -25.35 -0.31 4.73
N SER A 41 -25.49 0.08 3.46
CA SER A 41 -25.43 -0.80 2.28
C SER A 41 -24.14 -1.64 2.13
N TYR A 42 -23.15 -1.45 3.01
CA TYR A 42 -21.81 -2.01 2.95
C TYR A 42 -21.41 -2.81 4.20
N LYS A 43 -22.31 -2.96 5.19
CA LYS A 43 -22.04 -3.75 6.39
C LYS A 43 -22.65 -5.15 6.30
N PRO A 44 -21.87 -6.22 6.55
CA PRO A 44 -22.40 -7.57 6.60
C PRO A 44 -23.38 -7.73 7.78
N ALA A 45 -24.53 -8.36 7.52
CA ALA A 45 -25.51 -8.65 8.56
C ALA A 45 -25.11 -9.92 9.34
N CYS A 46 -24.82 -9.77 10.62
CA CYS A 46 -24.64 -10.91 11.51
C CYS A 46 -26.00 -11.56 11.82
N LEU A 47 -26.21 -12.79 11.35
CA LEU A 47 -27.47 -13.52 11.55
C LEU A 47 -27.75 -13.84 13.03
N TYR A 48 -26.71 -14.16 13.82
CA TYR A 48 -26.85 -14.38 15.27
C TYR A 48 -27.36 -13.14 16.02
N LEU A 49 -26.89 -11.96 15.62
CA LEU A 49 -27.38 -10.70 16.18
C LEU A 49 -28.81 -10.41 15.73
N ALA A 50 -29.12 -10.62 14.44
CA ALA A 50 -30.46 -10.43 13.90
C ALA A 50 -31.50 -11.32 14.59
N GLU A 51 -31.17 -12.59 14.85
CA GLU A 51 -32.02 -13.53 15.60
C GLU A 51 -32.25 -13.07 17.04
N SER A 52 -31.19 -12.63 17.72
CA SER A 52 -31.29 -12.09 19.09
C SER A 52 -32.16 -10.85 19.16
N LEU A 53 -32.00 -9.94 18.20
CA LEU A 53 -32.82 -8.73 18.11
C LEU A 53 -34.29 -9.08 17.82
N LYS A 54 -34.55 -10.07 16.97
CA LYS A 54 -35.91 -10.56 16.69
C LYS A 54 -36.60 -11.08 17.95
N GLU A 55 -35.91 -11.85 18.80
CA GLU A 55 -36.47 -12.30 20.07
C GLU A 55 -36.78 -11.14 21.02
N ILE A 56 -35.86 -10.17 21.12
CA ILE A 56 -36.00 -8.99 21.98
C ILE A 56 -37.19 -8.12 21.54
N ILE A 57 -37.36 -7.92 20.23
CA ILE A 57 -38.49 -7.14 19.68
C ILE A 57 -39.80 -7.91 19.85
N SER A 58 -39.82 -9.20 19.56
CA SER A 58 -41.04 -10.02 19.65
C SER A 58 -41.61 -10.04 21.07
N ARG A 59 -40.75 -10.14 22.09
CA ARG A 59 -41.18 -10.05 23.51
C ARG A 59 -41.78 -8.69 23.88
N LYS A 60 -41.41 -7.63 23.17
CA LYS A 60 -41.87 -6.26 23.43
C LYS A 60 -43.20 -5.95 22.72
N VAL A 61 -43.45 -6.55 21.55
CA VAL A 61 -44.68 -6.36 20.78
C VAL A 61 -45.88 -7.07 21.42
N THR A 62 -45.69 -8.23 22.05
CA THR A 62 -46.76 -8.95 22.76
C THR A 62 -47.15 -8.32 24.11
N GLY A 63 -46.37 -7.35 24.60
CA GLY A 63 -46.55 -6.70 25.89
C GLY A 63 -47.02 -5.26 25.75
N SER A 64 -48.26 -5.06 25.30
CA SER A 64 -48.94 -3.77 25.52
C SER A 64 -49.77 -3.84 26.80
N ILE A 65 -49.56 -2.84 27.66
CA ILE A 65 -50.12 -2.56 28.99
C ILE A 65 -49.19 -2.99 30.14
N PHE A 66 -48.33 -2.06 30.60
CA PHE A 66 -48.26 -1.64 32.01
C PHE A 66 -47.18 -0.55 32.20
N THR A 67 -47.65 0.67 32.45
CA THR A 67 -46.97 1.64 33.30
C THR A 67 -47.04 1.15 34.75
N SER A 68 -45.93 0.66 35.30
CA SER A 68 -45.65 0.68 36.75
C SER A 68 -44.24 0.18 37.06
N ILE A 69 -43.39 1.13 37.48
CA ILE A 69 -42.56 1.12 38.69
C ILE A 69 -42.18 -0.27 39.27
N THR A 70 -40.86 -0.48 39.41
CA THR A 70 -40.10 -1.55 40.07
C THR A 70 -39.79 -2.82 39.26
N GLY A 71 -38.49 -3.10 39.14
CA GLY A 71 -37.93 -4.35 38.62
C GLY A 71 -37.09 -4.14 37.36
N HIS A 72 -35.77 -4.20 37.50
CA HIS A 72 -34.77 -4.06 36.43
C HIS A 72 -35.12 -4.87 35.15
N GLN A 73 -35.70 -4.22 34.15
CA GLN A 73 -35.61 -4.73 32.78
C GLN A 73 -34.14 -4.61 32.37
N LYS A 74 -33.50 -5.74 32.02
CA LYS A 74 -32.12 -5.76 31.53
C LYS A 74 -32.00 -4.80 30.35
N SER A 75 -31.45 -3.61 30.60
CA SER A 75 -31.15 -2.61 29.57
C SER A 75 -30.01 -3.05 28.66
N ARG A 76 -29.30 -4.11 29.07
CA ARG A 76 -28.13 -4.68 28.41
C ARG A 76 -28.43 -6.09 27.90
N TYR A 77 -28.22 -6.25 26.60
CA TYR A 77 -28.39 -7.47 25.85
C TYR A 77 -27.04 -7.96 25.35
N GLN A 78 -26.92 -9.27 25.19
CA GLN A 78 -25.71 -9.91 24.70
C GLN A 78 -26.04 -10.71 23.44
N CYS A 79 -25.17 -10.59 22.44
CA CYS A 79 -25.23 -11.49 21.29
C CYS A 79 -24.75 -12.89 21.74
N PRO A 80 -25.44 -13.99 21.37
CA PRO A 80 -25.08 -15.36 21.71
C PRO A 80 -23.72 -15.79 21.14
N GLY A 81 -23.20 -15.03 20.17
CA GLY A 81 -21.82 -15.10 19.69
C GLY A 81 -21.62 -16.08 18.53
N CYS A 82 -20.62 -15.78 17.71
CA CYS A 82 -20.07 -16.69 16.68
C CYS A 82 -18.59 -16.99 16.95
N SER A 83 -17.84 -15.97 17.39
CA SER A 83 -16.41 -16.04 17.77
C SER A 83 -16.05 -15.05 18.89
N GLY A 84 -16.84 -13.97 19.01
CA GLY A 84 -16.73 -12.95 20.04
C GLY A 84 -18.10 -12.54 20.58
N ARG A 85 -18.13 -11.60 21.52
CA ARG A 85 -19.34 -11.13 22.21
C ARG A 85 -19.45 -9.61 22.15
N ILE A 86 -20.66 -9.14 21.85
CA ILE A 86 -21.02 -7.73 21.98
C ILE A 86 -22.11 -7.58 23.05
N GLU A 87 -21.98 -6.53 23.85
CA GLU A 87 -23.05 -6.04 24.72
C GLU A 87 -23.64 -4.78 24.10
N PHE A 88 -24.97 -4.71 24.05
CA PHE A 88 -25.67 -3.57 23.47
C PHE A 88 -26.88 -3.19 24.32
N GLU A 89 -27.20 -1.90 24.32
CA GLU A 89 -28.24 -1.32 25.16
C GLU A 89 -29.24 -0.50 24.34
N TYR A 90 -30.48 -0.39 24.83
CA TYR A 90 -31.50 0.44 24.20
C TYR A 90 -31.13 1.92 24.33
N LYS A 91 -31.10 2.62 23.19
CA LYS A 91 -30.94 4.07 23.19
C LYS A 91 -32.28 4.70 23.56
N LYS A 92 -32.46 5.07 24.84
CA LYS A 92 -33.65 5.81 25.31
C LYS A 92 -33.91 6.98 24.35
N ASP A 93 -35.15 7.09 23.88
CA ASP A 93 -35.58 8.02 22.81
C ASP A 93 -34.93 9.39 23.03
N LYS A 94 -33.90 9.68 22.24
CA LYS A 94 -33.45 11.06 22.02
C LYS A 94 -34.39 11.63 20.96
N ASP A 95 -35.64 11.86 21.35
CA ASP A 95 -36.43 12.88 20.70
C ASP A 95 -35.59 14.16 20.70
N PHE A 96 -35.54 14.84 19.57
CA PHE A 96 -34.65 15.96 19.21
C PHE A 96 -33.25 15.59 18.69
N ALA A 97 -33.19 14.86 17.57
CA ALA A 97 -32.30 15.37 16.51
C ALA A 97 -32.98 16.65 15.98
N THR A 98 -32.58 17.81 16.49
CA THR A 98 -33.10 19.09 15.98
C THR A 98 -32.87 19.18 14.47
N LEU A 99 -33.68 19.97 13.74
CA LEU A 99 -33.43 20.21 12.31
C LEU A 99 -31.96 20.62 12.08
N GLN A 100 -31.37 21.39 13.00
CA GLN A 100 -29.94 21.70 13.04
C GLN A 100 -29.03 20.46 13.07
N MET A 101 -29.30 19.46 13.92
CA MET A 101 -28.50 18.23 13.99
C MET A 101 -28.67 17.33 12.76
N LYS A 102 -29.86 17.29 12.17
CA LYS A 102 -30.13 16.56 10.91
C LYS A 102 -29.43 17.22 9.73
N LEU A 103 -29.56 18.54 9.61
CA LEU A 103 -28.84 19.37 8.64
C LEU A 103 -27.31 19.27 8.82
N LEU A 104 -26.81 19.21 10.05
CA LEU A 104 -25.38 18.99 10.32
C LEU A 104 -24.90 17.63 9.83
N ARG A 105 -25.69 16.56 10.06
CA ARG A 105 -25.38 15.22 9.55
C ARG A 105 -25.41 15.16 8.04
N ASP A 106 -26.44 15.70 7.41
CA ASP A 106 -26.57 15.70 5.94
C ASP A 106 -25.48 16.57 5.30
N ALA A 107 -25.15 17.71 5.90
CA ALA A 107 -24.03 18.55 5.46
C ALA A 107 -22.68 17.85 5.65
N GLN A 108 -22.49 17.10 6.75
CA GLN A 108 -21.29 16.28 6.97
C GLN A 108 -21.19 15.13 5.97
N GLU A 109 -22.29 14.44 5.65
CA GLU A 109 -22.32 13.40 4.63
C GLU A 109 -22.07 13.95 3.22
N GLN A 110 -22.66 15.11 2.89
CA GLN A 110 -22.42 15.80 1.63
C GLN A 110 -20.98 16.31 1.51
N ALA A 111 -20.43 16.87 2.60
CA ALA A 111 -19.03 17.26 2.65
C ALA A 111 -18.12 16.05 2.50
N ARG A 112 -18.44 14.93 3.16
CA ARG A 112 -17.71 13.66 3.05
C ARG A 112 -17.80 13.10 1.62
N LYS A 113 -18.96 13.13 0.97
CA LYS A 113 -19.13 12.75 -0.45
C LYS A 113 -18.35 13.66 -1.41
N LYS A 114 -18.39 14.98 -1.22
CA LYS A 114 -17.57 15.92 -2.00
C LYS A 114 -16.08 15.68 -1.81
N HIS A 115 -15.67 15.39 -0.58
CA HIS A 115 -14.30 15.06 -0.23
C HIS A 115 -13.87 13.76 -0.91
N LEU A 116 -14.69 12.70 -0.83
CA LEU A 116 -14.46 11.42 -1.53
C LEU A 116 -14.26 11.62 -3.03
N ASN A 117 -15.17 12.34 -3.71
CA ASN A 117 -15.07 12.56 -5.15
C ASN A 117 -13.80 13.34 -5.54
N LYS A 118 -13.36 14.29 -4.72
CA LYS A 118 -12.13 15.06 -4.96
C LYS A 118 -10.88 14.19 -4.91
N PHE A 119 -10.80 13.26 -3.95
CA PHE A 119 -9.63 12.41 -3.77
C PHE A 119 -9.67 11.15 -4.62
N PHE A 120 -10.87 10.67 -4.97
CA PHE A 120 -11.06 9.53 -5.84
C PHE A 120 -10.34 9.70 -7.18
N GLY A 121 -10.48 10.87 -7.83
CA GLY A 121 -9.78 11.16 -9.08
C GLY A 121 -8.26 11.09 -8.94
N ILE A 122 -7.72 11.71 -7.88
CA ILE A 122 -6.27 11.71 -7.60
C ILE A 122 -5.76 10.30 -7.35
N LEU A 123 -6.51 9.50 -6.57
CA LEU A 123 -6.11 8.12 -6.26
C LEU A 123 -6.17 7.25 -7.52
N ARG A 124 -7.18 7.43 -8.38
CA ARG A 124 -7.31 6.65 -9.62
C ARG A 124 -6.10 6.80 -10.55
N ASP A 125 -5.47 7.97 -10.58
CA ASP A 125 -4.32 8.24 -11.43
C ASP A 125 -3.07 7.45 -11.01
N PHE A 126 -2.98 7.00 -9.75
CA PHE A 126 -1.81 6.24 -9.29
C PHE A 126 -1.90 4.77 -9.70
N ALA A 127 -0.80 4.26 -10.26
CA ALA A 127 -0.67 2.87 -10.73
C ALA A 127 -1.11 1.82 -9.68
N PHE A 128 -0.89 2.12 -8.39
CA PHE A 128 -1.30 1.27 -7.28
C PHE A 128 -2.81 1.01 -7.21
N PHE A 129 -3.64 1.97 -7.63
CA PHE A 129 -5.11 1.90 -7.53
C PHE A 129 -5.80 1.59 -8.87
N GLN A 130 -5.07 1.56 -9.97
CA GLN A 130 -5.65 1.29 -11.30
C GLN A 130 -6.26 -0.10 -11.44
N SER A 131 -5.78 -1.07 -10.65
CA SER A 131 -6.30 -2.43 -10.64
C SER A 131 -7.55 -2.63 -9.78
N LEU A 132 -7.99 -1.59 -9.07
CA LEU A 132 -9.24 -1.62 -8.30
C LEU A 132 -10.40 -1.14 -9.19
N ASP A 133 -11.56 -1.78 -9.07
CA ASP A 133 -12.79 -1.23 -9.65
C ASP A 133 -13.26 0.02 -8.87
N ASP A 134 -14.22 0.74 -9.45
CA ASP A 134 -14.75 1.99 -8.88
C ASP A 134 -15.29 1.79 -7.47
N ASP A 135 -16.02 0.69 -7.25
CA ASP A 135 -16.62 0.37 -5.96
C ASP A 135 -15.56 0.07 -4.90
N ALA A 136 -14.53 -0.73 -5.23
CA ALA A 136 -13.40 -1.01 -4.34
C ALA A 136 -12.59 0.25 -4.03
N LEU A 137 -12.40 1.13 -5.02
CA LEU A 137 -11.67 2.37 -4.82
C LEU A 137 -12.48 3.35 -3.95
N VAL A 138 -13.81 3.43 -4.10
CA VAL A 138 -14.68 4.19 -3.20
C VAL A 138 -14.59 3.65 -1.77
N ASP A 139 -14.70 2.33 -1.60
CA ASP A 139 -14.58 1.65 -0.31
C ASP A 139 -13.24 1.93 0.36
N LEU A 140 -12.15 1.88 -0.40
CA LEU A 140 -10.83 2.21 0.11
C LEU A 140 -10.72 3.68 0.50
N THR A 141 -11.23 4.59 -0.33
CA THR A 141 -11.18 6.04 -0.07
C THR A 141 -11.91 6.39 1.23
N LEU A 142 -12.98 5.65 1.58
CA LEU A 142 -13.70 5.80 2.84
C LEU A 142 -12.91 5.42 4.09
N LEU A 143 -11.87 4.57 3.93
CA LEU A 143 -10.98 4.11 5.01
C LEU A 143 -9.75 5.00 5.17
N LEU A 144 -9.49 5.89 4.22
CA LEU A 144 -8.33 6.79 4.20
C LEU A 144 -8.60 8.07 5.01
N GLU A 145 -7.60 8.48 5.77
CA GLU A 145 -7.54 9.78 6.42
C GLU A 145 -6.64 10.73 5.62
N PHE A 146 -7.12 11.94 5.34
CA PHE A 146 -6.38 12.89 4.51
C PHE A 146 -5.78 13.98 5.38
N LYS A 147 -4.47 14.22 5.23
CA LYS A 147 -3.75 15.21 6.03
C LYS A 147 -2.84 16.07 5.15
N SER A 148 -2.80 17.36 5.46
CA SER A 148 -1.81 18.29 4.90
C SER A 148 -0.73 18.54 5.94
N ILE A 149 0.53 18.34 5.57
CA ILE A 149 1.68 18.46 6.45
C ILE A 149 2.58 19.58 5.88
N PRO A 150 2.95 20.61 6.66
CA PRO A 150 3.89 21.64 6.23
C PRO A 150 5.25 21.07 5.83
N SER A 151 6.07 21.86 5.14
CA SER A 151 7.48 21.50 4.88
C SER A 151 8.29 21.37 6.17
N ASN A 152 9.39 20.61 6.11
CA ASN A 152 10.34 20.37 7.20
C ASN A 152 9.69 19.78 8.47
N LYS A 153 8.73 18.86 8.30
CA LYS A 153 8.09 18.13 9.39
C LYS A 153 8.38 16.63 9.30
N ILE A 154 8.61 16.03 10.45
CA ILE A 154 8.82 14.59 10.58
C ILE A 154 7.46 13.89 10.48
N ILE A 155 7.31 13.00 9.50
CA ILE A 155 6.13 12.16 9.32
C ILE A 155 6.32 10.83 10.06
N ILE A 156 7.47 10.18 9.83
CA ILE A 156 7.88 8.96 10.51
C ILE A 156 9.17 9.25 11.25
N ASN A 157 9.18 8.91 12.53
CA ASN A 157 10.37 8.93 13.35
C ASN A 157 10.82 7.48 13.57
N ARG A 158 12.11 7.19 13.33
CA ARG A 158 12.74 5.88 13.52
C ARG A 158 12.51 5.28 14.92
N ASP A 159 12.42 6.11 15.94
CA ASP A 159 12.32 5.69 17.34
C ASP A 159 10.88 5.33 17.74
N ASN A 160 9.91 5.60 16.87
CA ASN A 160 8.49 5.39 17.14
C ASN A 160 7.90 4.30 16.23
N PRO A 161 6.96 3.49 16.75
CA PRO A 161 6.27 2.51 15.93
C PRO A 161 5.46 3.21 14.84
N VAL A 162 5.61 2.72 13.61
CA VAL A 162 4.79 3.19 12.48
C VAL A 162 3.39 2.60 12.62
N THR A 163 2.40 3.47 12.68
CA THR A 163 0.99 3.10 12.92
C THR A 163 0.12 3.19 11.66
N HIS A 164 0.62 3.85 10.62
CA HIS A 164 -0.11 4.16 9.40
C HIS A 164 0.75 3.90 8.17
N LEU A 165 0.10 3.46 7.10
CA LEU A 165 0.60 3.56 5.74
C LEU A 165 0.35 4.98 5.26
N PHE A 166 1.27 5.53 4.48
CA PHE A 166 1.13 6.84 3.88
C PHE A 166 1.23 6.75 2.37
N ILE A 167 0.35 7.47 1.67
CA ILE A 167 0.36 7.65 0.21
C ILE A 167 0.54 9.14 -0.06
N ILE A 168 1.56 9.51 -0.83
CA ILE A 168 1.82 10.92 -1.16
C ILE A 168 0.88 11.34 -2.28
N LEU A 169 -0.04 12.26 -2.00
CA LEU A 169 -0.98 12.80 -2.99
C LEU A 169 -0.42 13.99 -3.75
N SER A 170 0.45 14.76 -3.10
CA SER A 170 1.22 15.86 -3.69
C SER A 170 2.32 16.29 -2.74
N GLY A 171 3.46 16.75 -3.25
CA GLY A 171 4.61 17.16 -2.43
C GLY A 171 5.72 16.11 -2.47
N LYS A 172 6.67 16.24 -1.55
CA LYS A 172 7.93 15.49 -1.52
C LYS A 172 8.32 15.14 -0.10
N VAL A 173 8.81 13.92 0.10
CA VAL A 173 9.26 13.41 1.39
C VAL A 173 10.68 12.86 1.26
N ALA A 174 11.61 13.38 2.05
CA ALA A 174 12.98 12.90 2.09
C ALA A 174 13.15 11.75 3.10
N ILE A 175 13.96 10.76 2.72
CA ILE A 175 14.41 9.67 3.58
C ILE A 175 15.74 10.11 4.21
N ILE A 176 15.77 10.18 5.54
CA ILE A 176 16.92 10.69 6.30
C ILE A 176 17.53 9.56 7.14
N SER A 177 18.84 9.37 7.00
CA SER A 177 19.63 8.40 7.77
C SER A 177 19.77 8.83 9.24
N GLU A 178 20.23 7.92 10.10
CA GLU A 178 20.59 8.26 11.49
C GLU A 178 21.65 9.37 11.58
N ARG A 179 22.54 9.46 10.59
CA ARG A 179 23.60 10.46 10.52
C ARG A 179 23.11 11.81 10.00
N GLY A 180 21.85 11.90 9.59
CA GLY A 180 21.25 13.10 9.00
C GLY A 180 21.38 13.20 7.47
N ASP A 181 22.00 12.20 6.84
CA ASP A 181 22.20 12.19 5.38
C ASP A 181 20.88 11.90 4.65
N LYS A 182 20.66 12.60 3.53
CA LYS A 182 19.52 12.32 2.64
C LYS A 182 19.82 11.09 1.79
N LEU A 183 19.11 9.99 2.05
CA LEU A 183 19.26 8.71 1.33
C LEU A 183 18.42 8.65 0.05
N GLY A 184 17.38 9.46 -0.02
CA GLY A 184 16.47 9.48 -1.16
C GLY A 184 15.31 10.44 -0.95
N GLU A 185 14.45 10.51 -1.96
CA GLU A 185 13.23 11.31 -1.95
C GLU A 185 12.09 10.51 -2.56
N LEU A 186 10.92 10.61 -1.94
CA LEU A 186 9.65 10.07 -2.39
C LEU A 186 8.77 11.21 -2.90
N LYS A 187 8.05 10.95 -3.99
CA LYS A 187 7.22 11.91 -4.72
C LYS A 187 5.75 11.48 -4.74
N SER A 188 4.92 12.31 -5.36
CA SER A 188 3.50 12.00 -5.56
C SER A 188 3.30 10.62 -6.19
N GLY A 189 2.37 9.84 -5.62
CA GLY A 189 2.10 8.45 -5.99
C GLY A 189 2.88 7.42 -5.17
N ASP A 190 3.98 7.81 -4.52
CA ASP A 190 4.76 6.89 -3.70
C ASP A 190 4.05 6.56 -2.39
N ILE A 191 4.28 5.33 -1.93
CA ILE A 191 3.74 4.78 -0.69
C ILE A 191 4.89 4.54 0.28
N PHE A 192 4.71 4.85 1.57
CA PHE A 192 5.72 4.58 2.59
C PHE A 192 5.12 4.17 3.94
N GLY A 193 5.94 3.54 4.78
CA GLY A 193 5.53 2.94 6.05
C GLY A 193 4.94 1.54 5.91
N GLU A 194 4.77 1.05 4.67
CA GLU A 194 4.25 -0.29 4.35
C GLU A 194 5.13 -1.39 4.95
N LEU A 195 6.45 -1.22 4.84
CA LEU A 195 7.40 -2.22 5.30
C LEU A 195 7.28 -2.43 6.81
N ASN A 196 7.12 -1.34 7.57
CA ASN A 196 6.96 -1.37 9.02
C ASN A 196 5.63 -1.99 9.44
N LEU A 197 4.55 -1.72 8.71
CA LEU A 197 3.26 -2.35 8.99
C LEU A 197 3.27 -3.85 8.69
N LEU A 198 4.05 -4.29 7.69
CA LEU A 198 4.17 -5.70 7.29
C LEU A 198 5.13 -6.47 8.20
N SER A 199 6.30 -5.92 8.51
CA SER A 199 7.33 -6.56 9.34
C SER A 199 7.02 -6.47 10.84
N GLY A 200 6.31 -5.43 11.27
CA GLY A 200 6.13 -5.09 12.69
C GLY A 200 7.34 -4.37 13.31
N GLU A 201 8.40 -4.14 12.53
CA GLU A 201 9.63 -3.50 13.00
C GLU A 201 9.52 -1.96 12.96
N PRO A 202 10.21 -1.24 13.87
CA PRO A 202 10.36 0.21 13.80
C PRO A 202 10.96 0.70 12.49
N ALA A 203 10.77 1.99 12.18
CA ALA A 203 11.32 2.57 10.96
C ALA A 203 12.86 2.63 11.01
N ALA A 204 13.53 2.09 10.00
CA ALA A 204 14.99 2.15 9.90
C ALA A 204 15.51 3.58 9.67
N HIS A 205 14.69 4.44 9.05
CA HIS A 205 15.04 5.80 8.66
C HIS A 205 13.89 6.76 8.99
N SER A 206 14.22 8.02 9.23
CA SER A 206 13.21 9.06 9.46
C SER A 206 12.72 9.63 8.12
N MET A 207 11.46 10.03 8.06
CA MET A 207 10.82 10.55 6.85
C MET A 207 10.36 11.98 7.08
N HIS A 208 10.92 12.94 6.35
CA HIS A 208 10.66 14.37 6.54
C HIS A 208 10.03 14.98 5.30
N THR A 209 9.03 15.83 5.44
CA THR A 209 8.51 16.63 4.33
C THR A 209 9.58 17.60 3.83
N VAL A 210 9.80 17.64 2.52
CA VAL A 210 10.64 18.66 1.86
C VAL A 210 9.78 19.90 1.58
N ASP A 211 8.60 19.66 0.98
CA ASP A 211 7.61 20.69 0.65
C ASP A 211 6.32 20.47 1.45
N ALA A 212 5.39 21.43 1.36
CA ALA A 212 4.03 21.21 1.85
C ALA A 212 3.41 19.98 1.17
N THR A 213 3.18 18.93 1.95
CA THR A 213 2.85 17.59 1.44
C THR A 213 1.46 17.19 1.89
N ARG A 214 0.64 16.73 0.94
CA ARG A 214 -0.65 16.11 1.20
C ARG A 214 -0.50 14.60 1.16
N VAL A 215 -0.97 13.93 2.20
CA VAL A 215 -0.90 12.47 2.33
C VAL A 215 -2.29 11.90 2.57
N ALA A 216 -2.53 10.72 2.02
CA ALA A 216 -3.58 9.82 2.49
C ALA A 216 -2.97 8.80 3.44
N MET A 217 -3.62 8.58 4.58
CA MET A 217 -3.15 7.74 5.66
C MET A 217 -4.11 6.56 5.83
N LEU A 218 -3.57 5.35 5.98
CA LEU A 218 -4.35 4.15 6.26
C LEU A 218 -3.83 3.51 7.54
N SER A 219 -4.68 3.39 8.56
CA SER A 219 -4.30 2.78 9.83
C SER A 219 -3.88 1.32 9.66
N ASN A 220 -3.03 0.79 10.54
CA ASN A 220 -2.62 -0.63 10.51
C ASN A 220 -3.81 -1.60 10.46
N LYS A 221 -4.87 -1.33 11.23
CA LYS A 221 -6.10 -2.14 11.22
C LYS A 221 -6.76 -2.13 9.83
N ASN A 222 -6.93 -0.94 9.25
CA ASN A 222 -7.54 -0.80 7.93
C ASN A 222 -6.65 -1.36 6.82
N PHE A 223 -5.33 -1.23 6.93
CA PHE A 223 -4.36 -1.81 6.01
C PHE A 223 -4.50 -3.33 5.95
N LYS A 224 -4.50 -4.01 7.10
CA LYS A 224 -4.72 -5.46 7.17
C LYS A 224 -6.09 -5.88 6.61
N TYR A 225 -7.12 -5.08 6.85
CA TYR A 225 -8.46 -5.33 6.28
C TYR A 225 -8.46 -5.20 4.75
N VAL A 226 -7.85 -4.14 4.23
CA VAL A 226 -7.75 -3.85 2.78
C VAL A 226 -6.97 -4.94 2.05
N LEU A 227 -5.84 -5.42 2.60
CA LEU A 227 -5.09 -6.51 1.97
C LEU A 227 -5.87 -7.83 1.90
N LYS A 228 -6.69 -8.13 2.93
CA LYS A 228 -7.56 -9.31 2.92
C LYS A 228 -8.70 -9.18 1.93
N LYS A 229 -9.29 -7.98 1.83
CA LYS A 229 -10.44 -7.71 0.95
C LYS A 229 -10.02 -7.60 -0.52
N PHE A 230 -8.83 -7.06 -0.79
CA PHE A 230 -8.33 -6.80 -2.14
C PHE A 230 -6.94 -7.44 -2.35
N PRO A 231 -6.87 -8.76 -2.62
CA PRO A 231 -5.60 -9.48 -2.80
C PRO A 231 -4.71 -8.91 -3.92
N VAL A 232 -5.31 -8.26 -4.92
CA VAL A 232 -4.58 -7.61 -6.01
C VAL A 232 -3.62 -6.53 -5.49
N LEU A 233 -4.00 -5.79 -4.44
CA LEU A 233 -3.13 -4.79 -3.82
C LEU A 233 -1.94 -5.42 -3.11
N GLN A 234 -2.11 -6.63 -2.56
CA GLN A 234 -1.02 -7.36 -1.92
C GLN A 234 0.06 -7.73 -2.94
N LEU A 235 -0.33 -8.19 -4.13
CA LEU A 235 0.61 -8.51 -5.21
C LEU A 235 1.36 -7.27 -5.69
N PHE A 236 0.66 -6.13 -5.81
CA PHE A 236 1.28 -4.87 -6.17
C PHE A 236 2.31 -4.41 -5.12
N LEU A 237 1.96 -4.46 -3.83
CA LEU A 237 2.90 -4.14 -2.75
C LEU A 237 4.15 -5.02 -2.78
N LEU A 238 3.97 -6.32 -3.01
CA LEU A 238 5.10 -7.24 -3.11
C LEU A 238 6.03 -6.86 -4.26
N LYS A 239 5.48 -6.55 -5.44
CA LYS A 239 6.25 -6.12 -6.60
C LYS A 239 7.01 -4.82 -6.33
N MET A 240 6.33 -3.83 -5.73
CA MET A 240 6.95 -2.55 -5.35
C MET A 240 8.08 -2.72 -4.33
N LEU A 241 7.90 -3.58 -3.32
CA LEU A 241 8.92 -3.86 -2.32
C LEU A 241 10.13 -4.60 -2.93
N ALA A 242 9.89 -5.53 -3.85
CA ALA A 242 10.95 -6.22 -4.57
C ALA A 242 11.79 -5.23 -5.41
N ASP A 243 11.13 -4.35 -6.15
CA ASP A 243 11.77 -3.29 -6.94
C ASP A 243 12.62 -2.37 -6.06
N ARG A 244 12.07 -1.90 -4.93
CA ARG A 244 12.82 -1.09 -3.94
C ARG A 244 14.04 -1.81 -3.40
N ALA A 245 13.92 -3.10 -3.07
CA ALA A 245 15.04 -3.90 -2.57
C ALA A 245 16.15 -4.05 -3.61
N GLN A 246 15.80 -4.18 -4.89
CA GLN A 246 16.76 -4.19 -6.00
C GLN A 246 17.45 -2.83 -6.15
N THR A 247 16.70 -1.72 -6.16
CA THR A 247 17.28 -0.37 -6.25
C THR A 247 18.19 -0.04 -5.06
N MET A 248 17.82 -0.45 -3.85
CA MET A 248 18.67 -0.26 -2.66
C MET A 248 19.96 -1.09 -2.75
N SER A 249 19.86 -2.34 -3.21
CA SER A 249 21.01 -3.22 -3.42
C SER A 249 21.96 -2.64 -4.48
N LEU A 250 21.41 -2.10 -5.58
CA LEU A 250 22.15 -1.36 -6.62
C LEU A 250 22.94 -0.18 -6.02
N ARG A 251 22.27 0.67 -5.23
CA ARG A 251 22.89 1.87 -4.64
C ARG A 251 23.95 1.56 -3.58
N SER A 252 23.86 0.41 -2.90
CA SER A 252 24.88 -0.06 -1.96
C SER A 252 26.02 -0.86 -2.62
N GLY A 253 26.03 -0.95 -3.95
CA GLY A 253 27.03 -1.69 -4.71
C GLY A 253 26.98 -3.21 -4.51
N HIS A 254 25.88 -3.74 -3.97
CA HIS A 254 25.67 -5.16 -3.76
C HIS A 254 24.83 -5.75 -4.90
N ILE A 255 25.47 -6.55 -5.76
CA ILE A 255 24.78 -7.26 -6.84
C ILE A 255 24.25 -8.60 -6.32
N THR A 256 22.92 -8.76 -6.38
CA THR A 256 22.16 -9.98 -6.07
C THR A 256 21.65 -10.63 -7.35
N SER A 257 21.39 -11.94 -7.32
CA SER A 257 20.87 -12.67 -8.48
C SER A 257 19.45 -12.23 -8.82
N GLY A 258 19.16 -12.02 -10.12
CA GLY A 258 17.87 -11.53 -10.59
C GLY A 258 17.71 -10.01 -10.50
N MET A 259 18.79 -9.27 -10.29
CA MET A 259 18.80 -7.80 -10.33
C MET A 259 18.42 -7.32 -11.74
N SER A 260 17.50 -6.37 -11.81
CA SER A 260 17.07 -5.73 -13.07
C SER A 260 16.89 -4.23 -12.89
N GLY A 261 17.00 -3.46 -13.97
CA GLY A 261 16.84 -2.01 -13.92
C GLY A 261 17.01 -1.34 -15.29
N GLU A 262 16.86 -0.02 -15.31
CA GLU A 262 17.01 0.81 -16.50
C GLU A 262 18.44 1.37 -16.62
N LEU A 263 19.03 1.27 -17.81
CA LEU A 263 20.36 1.82 -18.13
C LEU A 263 20.40 3.35 -18.09
N ALA A 264 19.23 4.00 -18.18
CA ALA A 264 19.11 5.45 -18.00
C ALA A 264 19.36 5.88 -16.53
N GLU A 265 19.19 4.97 -15.56
CA GLU A 265 19.47 5.24 -14.14
C GLU A 265 20.89 4.85 -13.73
N ILE A 266 21.43 3.80 -14.34
CA ILE A 266 22.79 3.29 -14.09
C ILE A 266 23.41 3.00 -15.45
N HIS A 267 24.32 3.89 -15.88
CA HIS A 267 25.00 3.74 -17.16
C HIS A 267 25.68 2.36 -17.28
N ALA A 268 25.77 1.83 -18.49
CA ALA A 268 26.38 0.53 -18.76
C ALA A 268 27.82 0.43 -18.20
N VAL A 269 28.57 1.54 -18.26
CA VAL A 269 29.91 1.67 -17.68
C VAL A 269 29.90 1.38 -16.17
N ASP A 270 29.03 2.06 -15.43
CA ASP A 270 28.91 1.93 -13.98
C ASP A 270 28.43 0.55 -13.58
N LEU A 271 27.47 -0.01 -14.32
CA LEU A 271 26.96 -1.36 -14.12
C LEU A 271 28.09 -2.40 -14.25
N PHE A 272 28.87 -2.34 -15.32
CA PHE A 272 29.97 -3.26 -15.54
C PHE A 272 31.08 -3.06 -14.50
N GLN A 273 31.37 -1.81 -14.15
CA GLN A 273 32.37 -1.50 -13.12
C GLN A 273 31.95 -2.03 -11.74
N LEU A 274 30.67 -1.96 -11.40
CA LEU A 274 30.12 -2.55 -10.17
C LEU A 274 30.31 -4.07 -10.12
N ILE A 275 30.01 -4.77 -11.23
CA ILE A 275 30.20 -6.23 -11.33
C ILE A 275 31.69 -6.59 -11.22
N HIS A 276 32.56 -5.79 -11.85
CA HIS A 276 34.00 -5.95 -11.75
C HIS A 276 34.51 -5.74 -10.32
N SER A 277 34.18 -4.62 -9.68
CA SER A 277 34.66 -4.29 -8.33
C SER A 277 34.18 -5.26 -7.26
N SER A 278 33.04 -5.93 -7.50
CA SER A 278 32.47 -6.91 -6.59
C SER A 278 32.89 -8.36 -6.90
N ASN A 279 33.78 -8.57 -7.88
CA ASN A 279 34.29 -9.89 -8.31
C ASN A 279 33.18 -10.91 -8.60
N LYS A 280 32.06 -10.48 -9.17
CA LYS A 280 30.89 -11.34 -9.39
C LYS A 280 31.03 -12.20 -10.64
N THR A 281 30.38 -13.35 -10.62
CA THR A 281 30.28 -14.29 -11.75
C THR A 281 28.82 -14.46 -12.13
N GLY A 282 28.48 -14.12 -13.38
CA GLY A 282 27.11 -14.12 -13.85
C GLY A 282 26.96 -13.54 -15.25
N ILE A 283 25.71 -13.46 -15.70
CA ILE A 283 25.34 -13.01 -17.04
C ILE A 283 24.49 -11.75 -16.91
N VAL A 284 24.89 -10.70 -17.61
CA VAL A 284 24.08 -9.49 -17.83
C VAL A 284 23.39 -9.63 -19.18
N HIS A 285 22.06 -9.66 -19.15
CA HIS A 285 21.22 -9.53 -20.33
C HIS A 285 20.79 -8.08 -20.49
N LEU A 286 20.95 -7.52 -21.68
CA LEU A 286 20.55 -6.16 -22.01
C LEU A 286 19.49 -6.22 -23.09
N ILE A 287 18.36 -5.57 -22.86
CA ILE A 287 17.24 -5.44 -23.80
C ILE A 287 17.25 -3.98 -24.25
N LEU A 288 17.71 -3.76 -25.47
CA LEU A 288 17.92 -2.44 -26.06
C LEU A 288 17.00 -2.28 -27.27
N ASP A 289 16.78 -1.04 -27.71
CA ASP A 289 15.93 -0.75 -28.87
C ASP A 289 16.44 -1.41 -30.16
N GLN A 290 17.77 -1.52 -30.30
CA GLN A 290 18.43 -2.09 -31.47
C GLN A 290 18.50 -3.62 -31.43
N GLY A 291 18.31 -4.24 -30.27
CA GLY A 291 18.44 -5.69 -30.12
C GLY A 291 18.78 -6.14 -28.70
N ARG A 292 19.03 -7.43 -28.54
CA ARG A 292 19.45 -8.00 -27.26
C ARG A 292 20.96 -8.13 -27.20
N ALA A 293 21.52 -7.87 -26.03
CA ALA A 293 22.93 -8.08 -25.76
C ALA A 293 23.14 -9.00 -24.57
N ARG A 294 24.28 -9.67 -24.54
CA ARG A 294 24.69 -10.53 -23.43
C ARG A 294 26.14 -10.27 -23.08
N VAL A 295 26.41 -10.02 -21.81
CA VAL A 295 27.78 -9.89 -21.28
C VAL A 295 27.95 -10.88 -20.14
N VAL A 296 28.97 -11.71 -20.22
CA VAL A 296 29.25 -12.77 -19.25
C VAL A 296 30.49 -12.41 -18.47
N PHE A 297 30.36 -12.45 -17.15
CA PHE A 297 31.40 -12.14 -16.18
C PHE A 297 31.82 -13.39 -15.43
N ARG A 298 33.12 -13.51 -15.19
CA ARG A 298 33.73 -14.50 -14.30
C ARG A 298 34.73 -13.81 -13.38
N ASN A 299 34.45 -13.83 -12.09
CA ASN A 299 35.24 -13.18 -11.05
C ASN A 299 35.53 -11.71 -11.36
N GLY A 300 34.51 -10.98 -11.83
CA GLY A 300 34.62 -9.57 -12.21
C GLY A 300 35.27 -9.30 -13.57
N GLU A 301 35.82 -10.29 -14.26
CA GLU A 301 36.36 -10.13 -15.61
C GLU A 301 35.34 -10.54 -16.68
N ILE A 302 35.34 -9.83 -17.82
CA ILE A 302 34.47 -10.17 -18.94
C ILE A 302 35.09 -11.31 -19.73
N ILE A 303 34.34 -12.39 -19.91
CA ILE A 303 34.75 -13.55 -20.71
C ILE A 303 34.05 -13.61 -22.06
N LEU A 304 32.89 -12.98 -22.18
CA LEU A 304 32.11 -12.96 -23.42
C LEU A 304 31.23 -11.72 -23.44
N ALA A 305 31.15 -11.07 -24.60
CA ALA A 305 30.23 -9.99 -24.87
C ALA A 305 29.66 -10.18 -26.28
N GLU A 306 28.34 -10.08 -26.42
CA GLU A 306 27.61 -10.29 -27.66
C GLU A 306 26.59 -9.15 -27.79
N PHE A 307 26.60 -8.48 -28.93
CA PHE A 307 25.61 -7.46 -29.26
C PHE A 307 25.42 -7.43 -30.77
N LEU A 308 24.19 -7.63 -31.25
CA LEU A 308 23.90 -7.76 -32.69
C LEU A 308 24.78 -8.87 -33.32
N GLU A 309 25.50 -8.55 -34.41
CA GLU A 309 26.42 -9.47 -35.10
C GLU A 309 27.88 -9.33 -34.63
N VAL A 310 28.17 -8.46 -33.67
CA VAL A 310 29.52 -8.27 -33.13
C VAL A 310 29.71 -9.02 -31.81
N THR A 311 30.92 -9.52 -31.60
CA THR A 311 31.30 -10.25 -30.38
C THR A 311 32.61 -9.72 -29.78
N GLY A 312 32.85 -10.05 -28.51
CA GLY A 312 34.06 -9.67 -27.78
C GLY A 312 34.16 -8.16 -27.53
N LYS A 313 35.35 -7.59 -27.72
CA LYS A 313 35.63 -6.18 -27.38
C LYS A 313 34.77 -5.19 -28.18
N GLN A 314 34.51 -5.49 -29.46
CA GLN A 314 33.70 -4.62 -30.31
C GLN A 314 32.25 -4.55 -29.81
N ALA A 315 31.69 -5.68 -29.40
CA ALA A 315 30.37 -5.73 -28.77
C ALA A 315 30.35 -4.92 -27.46
N LEU A 316 31.39 -5.08 -26.63
CA LEU A 316 31.51 -4.33 -25.38
C LEU A 316 31.52 -2.81 -25.64
N PHE A 317 32.32 -2.32 -26.58
CA PHE A 317 32.40 -0.89 -26.88
C PHE A 317 31.08 -0.32 -27.40
N ALA A 318 30.38 -1.06 -28.25
CA ALA A 318 29.04 -0.66 -28.70
C ALA A 318 28.06 -0.57 -27.52
N LEU A 319 28.16 -1.45 -26.53
CA LEU A 319 27.30 -1.41 -25.33
C LEU A 319 27.60 -0.24 -24.39
N LEU A 320 28.85 0.25 -24.34
CA LEU A 320 29.20 1.43 -23.53
C LEU A 320 28.55 2.71 -24.06
N GLN A 321 28.21 2.76 -25.34
CA GLN A 321 27.54 3.90 -25.99
C GLN A 321 26.03 3.94 -25.74
N VAL A 322 25.45 2.87 -25.21
CA VAL A 322 24.01 2.75 -25.05
C VAL A 322 23.55 3.55 -23.83
N LYS A 323 22.64 4.50 -24.06
CA LYS A 323 22.08 5.37 -23.01
C LYS A 323 20.76 4.86 -22.42
N ASN A 324 20.00 4.06 -23.19
CA ASN A 324 18.68 3.57 -22.80
C ASN A 324 18.56 2.06 -23.01
N GLY A 325 17.81 1.40 -22.15
CA GLY A 325 17.50 -0.03 -22.24
C GLY A 325 17.36 -0.67 -20.86
N HIS A 326 16.87 -1.89 -20.84
CA HIS A 326 16.64 -2.63 -19.60
C HIS A 326 17.72 -3.70 -19.41
N PHE A 327 18.26 -3.85 -18.21
CA PHE A 327 19.24 -4.89 -17.91
C PHE A 327 18.69 -5.91 -16.90
N ILE A 328 19.18 -7.15 -16.99
CA ILE A 328 18.89 -8.23 -16.03
C ILE A 328 20.19 -8.98 -15.76
N TYR A 329 20.62 -9.04 -14.51
CA TYR A 329 21.76 -9.82 -14.04
C TYR A 329 21.31 -11.15 -13.44
N THR A 330 21.86 -12.24 -13.95
CA THR A 330 21.65 -13.60 -13.43
C THR A 330 22.97 -14.14 -12.87
N SER A 331 22.97 -14.65 -11.63
CA SER A 331 24.16 -15.26 -11.04
C SER A 331 24.48 -16.62 -11.64
N GLY A 332 25.77 -16.91 -11.83
CA GLY A 332 26.24 -18.20 -12.33
C GLY A 332 26.38 -18.23 -13.85
N ILE A 333 27.23 -19.14 -14.31
CA ILE A 333 27.56 -19.36 -15.72
C ILE A 333 27.63 -20.87 -15.98
N SER A 334 27.42 -21.29 -17.23
CA SER A 334 27.53 -22.70 -17.63
C SER A 334 28.98 -23.20 -17.61
N SER A 335 29.18 -24.52 -17.55
CA SER A 335 30.51 -25.15 -17.53
C SER A 335 31.37 -24.79 -18.76
N GLU A 336 30.76 -24.69 -19.94
CA GLU A 336 31.45 -24.25 -21.17
C GLU A 336 31.96 -22.81 -21.08
N GLN A 337 31.17 -21.91 -20.49
CA GLN A 337 31.58 -20.52 -20.27
C GLN A 337 32.68 -20.41 -19.20
N GLN A 338 32.76 -21.40 -18.31
CA GLN A 338 33.73 -21.43 -17.23
C GLN A 338 35.17 -21.67 -17.72
N GLU A 339 35.34 -22.23 -18.92
CA GLU A 339 36.63 -22.50 -19.57
C GLU A 339 37.12 -21.33 -20.45
N LEU A 340 36.25 -20.38 -20.79
CA LEU A 340 36.60 -19.25 -21.66
C LEU A 340 37.64 -18.32 -21.00
N ALA A 341 38.62 -17.85 -21.77
CA ALA A 341 39.57 -16.86 -21.29
C ALA A 341 38.93 -15.45 -21.24
N PRO A 342 39.35 -14.56 -20.32
CA PRO A 342 38.90 -13.17 -20.35
C PRO A 342 39.25 -12.51 -21.68
N ILE A 343 38.34 -11.73 -22.26
CA ILE A 343 38.55 -11.06 -23.56
C ILE A 343 39.59 -9.93 -23.49
N GLY A 344 39.97 -9.50 -22.29
CA GLY A 344 40.99 -8.49 -22.02
C GLY A 344 40.96 -8.06 -20.56
N ARG A 345 41.86 -7.16 -20.16
CA ARG A 345 41.84 -6.55 -18.82
C ARG A 345 40.70 -5.53 -18.77
N PHE A 346 39.77 -5.70 -17.85
CA PHE A 346 38.56 -4.88 -17.75
C PHE A 346 38.81 -3.37 -17.85
N MET A 347 39.71 -2.81 -17.02
CA MET A 347 40.01 -1.37 -17.02
C MET A 347 40.63 -0.88 -18.33
N GLY A 348 41.45 -1.68 -19.00
CA GLY A 348 42.00 -1.32 -20.30
C GLY A 348 40.92 -1.22 -21.37
N MET A 349 39.95 -2.13 -21.33
CA MET A 349 38.82 -2.12 -22.28
C MET A 349 37.86 -0.96 -22.00
N LEU A 350 37.59 -0.62 -20.74
CA LEU A 350 36.76 0.54 -20.42
C LEU A 350 37.39 1.86 -20.90
N MET A 351 38.68 2.06 -20.64
CA MET A 351 39.36 3.29 -21.08
C MET A 351 39.43 3.41 -22.60
N GLU A 352 39.72 2.30 -23.30
CA GLU A 352 39.71 2.28 -24.77
C GLU A 352 38.31 2.57 -25.33
N GLY A 353 37.26 2.02 -24.70
CA GLY A 353 35.87 2.25 -25.07
C GLY A 353 35.45 3.71 -24.88
N LEU A 354 35.77 4.31 -23.73
CA LEU A 354 35.47 5.71 -23.43
C LEU A 354 36.21 6.68 -24.36
N GLN A 355 37.49 6.44 -24.63
CA GLN A 355 38.27 7.28 -25.55
C GLN A 355 37.67 7.30 -26.96
N ARG A 356 37.21 6.15 -27.46
CA ARG A 356 36.53 6.06 -28.77
C ARG A 356 35.18 6.77 -28.79
N MET A 357 34.52 6.94 -27.64
CA MET A 357 33.26 7.71 -27.56
C MET A 357 33.53 9.20 -27.74
N ASP A 358 34.55 9.72 -27.05
CA ASP A 358 34.95 11.13 -27.15
C ASP A 358 35.39 11.49 -28.58
N GLU A 359 36.05 10.58 -29.29
CA GLU A 359 36.47 10.74 -30.69
C GLU A 359 35.32 10.75 -31.71
N ILE A 360 34.14 10.23 -31.36
CA ILE A 360 32.95 10.21 -32.23
C ILE A 360 32.05 11.44 -31.98
N GLU A 361 32.16 12.08 -30.80
CA GLU A 361 31.43 13.30 -30.45
C GLU A 361 32.17 14.61 -30.84
N THR A 362 33.36 14.53 -31.43
CA THR A 362 34.11 15.65 -32.04
C THR A 362 34.01 15.66 -33.56
#